data_AF-E9GCT7-F1
#
_entry.id   AF-E9GCT7-F1
#
_cell.length_a   1.000
_cell.length_b   1.000
_cell.length_c   1.000
_cell.angle_alpha   90.00
_cell.angle_beta   90.00
_cell.angle_gamma   90.00
#
_symmetry.space_group_name_H-M   'P 1'
#
loop_
_entity.id
_entity.type
_entity.pdbx_description
1 polymer ?
#
loop_
_entity_poly.entity_id
_entity_poly.type
_entity_poly.pdbx_seq_one_letter_code
_entity_poly.pdbx_strand_id
1 'polypeptide(L)'
;MAATFMDPRLKMQYFIENGWNCGEELQDALQAMDKKLITSRVKPAIQSVWKNYKETPVIEPANSKNVTGKRPSFNESYISKVLSKNSPMVKLEMDELEQYEMERTEPVDCDPSAVFTYWANRSCRWPRLGRMAKEILGIPAASAASERAFILGKDVFGIADSNLNPEIVEALICLRSWYKIGLVGAKDVGGFLDEKFHVTLKLEGD
;
A
#
# COMPACT_ATOMS: atom_id res chain seq x y z
N MET A 1 7.45 5.67 10.91
CA MET A 1 7.74 7.09 10.56
C MET A 1 7.23 7.43 9.16
N ALA A 2 7.82 6.90 8.07
CA ALA A 2 7.40 7.28 6.73
C ALA A 2 5.93 6.92 6.43
N ALA A 3 5.45 5.75 6.89
CA ALA A 3 4.03 5.37 6.76
C ALA A 3 3.09 6.36 7.47
N THR A 4 3.41 6.75 8.70
CA THR A 4 2.66 7.75 9.47
C THR A 4 2.62 9.11 8.77
N PHE A 5 3.73 9.54 8.15
CA PHE A 5 3.76 10.78 7.38
C PHE A 5 2.93 10.69 6.08
N MET A 6 2.96 9.53 5.41
CA MET A 6 2.18 9.27 4.19
C MET A 6 0.69 9.06 4.47
N ASP A 7 0.27 9.00 5.72
CA ASP A 7 -1.15 9.08 6.07
C ASP A 7 -1.63 10.54 5.96
N PRO A 8 -2.56 10.86 5.04
CA PRO A 8 -3.05 12.22 4.82
C PRO A 8 -3.71 12.85 6.03
N ARG A 9 -4.14 12.03 7.00
CA ARG A 9 -4.78 12.47 8.24
C ARG A 9 -3.76 12.91 9.29
N LEU A 10 -2.53 12.39 9.21
CA LEU A 10 -1.50 12.51 10.26
C LEU A 10 -0.38 13.47 9.86
N LYS A 11 0.23 13.27 8.68
CA LYS A 11 1.35 14.07 8.15
C LYS A 11 2.40 14.42 9.24
N MET A 12 2.84 15.68 9.29
CA MET A 12 3.73 16.21 10.33
C MET A 12 3.01 16.56 11.63
N GLN A 13 1.70 16.75 11.57
CA GLN A 13 0.92 17.12 12.75
C GLN A 13 1.01 16.04 13.82
N TYR A 14 0.93 14.77 13.43
CA TYR A 14 1.07 13.64 14.36
C TYR A 14 2.37 13.67 15.16
N PHE A 15 3.50 13.93 14.50
CA PHE A 15 4.80 13.94 15.18
C PHE A 15 4.97 15.15 16.09
N ILE A 16 4.37 16.29 15.72
CA ILE A 16 4.39 17.51 16.55
C ILE A 16 3.58 17.29 17.82
N GLU A 17 2.43 16.62 17.72
CA GLU A 17 1.52 16.39 18.84
C GLU A 17 1.95 15.23 19.75
N ASN A 18 2.39 14.12 19.16
CA ASN A 18 2.68 12.87 19.87
C ASN A 18 4.18 12.61 20.06
N GLY A 19 5.02 13.52 19.58
CA GLY A 19 6.47 13.34 19.60
C GLY A 19 6.96 12.31 18.58
N TRP A 20 8.21 11.89 18.75
CA TRP A 20 8.82 10.84 17.95
C TRP A 20 9.20 9.67 18.84
N ASN A 21 8.21 8.82 19.19
CA ASN A 21 8.46 7.57 19.89
C ASN A 21 8.23 6.39 18.94
N CYS A 22 9.29 5.66 18.61
CA CYS A 22 9.23 4.43 17.85
C CYS A 22 9.09 3.26 18.82
N GLY A 23 7.88 2.98 19.29
CA GLY A 23 7.59 1.79 20.12
C GLY A 23 7.00 2.11 21.48
N GLU A 24 6.36 1.09 22.04
CA GLU A 24 5.72 1.04 23.34
C GLU A 24 6.78 1.04 24.46
N GLU A 25 7.54 2.12 24.59
CA GLU A 25 8.30 2.38 25.81
C GLU A 25 7.65 3.52 26.59
N LEU A 26 7.10 3.07 27.72
CA LEU A 26 6.60 3.74 28.92
C LEU A 26 6.43 5.26 28.88
N GLN A 27 5.23 5.64 29.29
CA GLN A 27 4.94 6.88 30.04
C GLN A 27 6.11 7.22 30.96
N ASP A 28 6.95 8.15 30.55
CA ASP A 28 7.36 9.29 31.37
C ASP A 28 8.28 10.22 30.58
N ALA A 29 8.02 11.52 30.75
CA ALA A 29 8.94 12.63 30.48
C ALA A 29 9.42 12.81 29.02
N LEU A 30 8.69 13.62 28.26
CA LEU A 30 9.16 14.97 27.90
C LEU A 30 8.13 15.62 26.98
N GLN A 31 7.48 16.63 27.55
CA GLN A 31 6.65 17.63 26.88
C GLN A 31 7.15 17.92 25.47
N ALA A 32 6.23 17.89 24.49
CA ALA A 32 6.36 18.42 23.15
C ALA A 32 7.82 18.70 22.77
N MET A 33 8.56 17.67 22.35
CA MET A 33 9.90 17.89 21.77
C MET A 33 9.80 19.06 20.81
N ASP A 34 10.73 20.03 20.91
CA ASP A 34 10.65 21.28 20.15
C ASP A 34 10.25 20.96 18.72
N LYS A 35 9.15 21.56 18.23
CA LYS A 35 8.64 21.36 16.88
C LYS A 35 9.76 21.45 15.85
N LYS A 36 10.75 22.32 16.09
CA LYS A 36 11.95 22.45 15.25
C LYS A 36 12.84 21.21 15.27
N LEU A 37 13.04 20.57 16.42
CA LEU A 37 13.84 19.36 16.58
C LEU A 37 13.18 18.13 15.96
N ILE A 38 11.86 17.99 16.10
CA ILE A 38 11.11 16.92 15.45
C ILE A 38 11.17 17.10 13.94
N THR A 39 10.91 18.33 13.47
CA THR A 39 10.96 18.67 12.06
C THR A 39 12.36 18.45 11.48
N SER A 40 13.42 18.83 12.20
CA SER A 40 14.81 18.67 11.74
C SER A 40 15.26 17.22 11.64
N ARG A 41 14.61 16.27 12.34
CA ARG A 41 14.92 14.84 12.24
C ARG A 41 14.02 14.10 11.25
N VAL A 42 12.72 14.37 11.28
CA VAL A 42 11.73 13.62 10.48
C VAL A 42 11.77 14.05 9.01
N LYS A 43 11.88 15.35 8.71
CA LYS A 43 11.96 15.84 7.33
C LYS A 43 13.13 15.26 6.53
N PRO A 44 14.39 15.27 6.99
CA PRO A 44 15.48 14.73 6.19
C PRO A 44 15.36 13.22 5.97
N ALA A 45 14.78 12.48 6.93
CA ALA A 45 14.51 11.05 6.76
C ALA A 45 13.50 10.80 5.62
N ILE A 46 12.40 11.55 5.59
CA ILE A 46 11.40 11.46 4.52
C ILE A 46 11.99 11.91 3.19
N GLN A 47 12.73 13.03 3.17
CA GLN A 47 13.39 13.55 1.97
C GLN A 47 14.41 12.56 1.39
N SER A 48 15.14 11.85 2.26
CA SER A 48 16.08 10.80 1.85
C SER A 48 15.36 9.68 1.08
N VAL A 49 14.23 9.20 1.61
CA VAL A 49 13.42 8.19 0.92
C VAL A 49 12.83 8.77 -0.38
N TRP A 50 12.29 9.99 -0.34
CA TRP A 50 11.71 10.67 -1.50
C TRP A 50 12.69 10.83 -2.66
N LYS A 51 13.97 11.10 -2.38
CA LYS A 51 15.02 11.25 -3.41
C LYS A 51 15.05 10.05 -4.36
N ASN A 52 14.93 8.84 -3.81
CA ASN A 52 14.94 7.60 -4.61
C ASN A 52 13.74 7.52 -5.57
N TYR A 53 12.57 8.00 -5.14
CA TYR A 53 11.35 8.00 -5.96
C TYR A 53 11.31 9.15 -6.97
N LYS A 54 11.91 10.29 -6.62
CA LYS A 54 11.98 11.49 -7.47
C LYS A 54 12.69 11.22 -8.79
N GLU A 55 13.65 10.30 -8.83
CA GLU A 55 14.39 9.95 -10.04
C GLU A 55 13.70 8.85 -10.87
N THR A 56 12.65 8.22 -10.36
CA THR A 56 11.99 7.11 -11.07
C THR A 56 11.18 7.58 -12.28
N PRO A 57 11.25 6.86 -13.41
CA PRO A 57 10.35 7.11 -14.52
C PRO A 57 8.90 6.90 -14.07
N VAL A 58 8.05 7.87 -14.40
CA VAL A 58 6.60 7.76 -14.20
C VAL A 58 6.13 6.68 -15.17
N ILE A 59 5.74 5.53 -14.63
CA ILE A 59 5.03 4.52 -15.42
C ILE A 59 3.61 5.07 -15.46
N GLU A 60 3.29 5.82 -16.51
CA GLU A 60 1.90 6.14 -16.81
C GLU A 60 1.14 4.81 -16.89
N PRO A 61 -0.09 4.73 -16.35
CA PRO A 61 -0.91 3.55 -16.55
C PRO A 61 -0.97 3.30 -18.05
N ALA A 62 -0.51 2.12 -18.46
CA ALA A 62 -0.52 1.71 -19.86
C ALA A 62 -1.90 2.08 -20.42
N ASN A 63 -1.90 3.00 -21.37
CA ASN A 63 -3.08 3.44 -22.08
C ASN A 63 -3.79 2.16 -22.53
N SER A 64 -4.95 1.85 -21.93
CA SER A 64 -5.72 0.65 -22.26
C SER A 64 -6.30 0.83 -23.65
N LYS A 65 -5.44 0.71 -24.66
CA LYS A 65 -5.80 0.62 -26.07
C LYS A 65 -6.16 -0.82 -26.36
N ASN A 66 -7.17 -1.38 -25.70
CA ASN A 66 -7.76 -2.66 -26.10
C ASN A 66 -9.22 -2.73 -25.65
N VAL A 67 -10.05 -1.85 -26.20
CA VAL A 67 -11.46 -2.15 -26.47
C VAL A 67 -11.69 -1.91 -27.95
N THR A 68 -11.66 -2.98 -28.73
CA THR A 68 -12.01 -3.03 -30.15
C THR A 68 -13.52 -2.85 -30.31
N GLY A 69 -14.00 -1.64 -30.07
CA GLY A 69 -15.32 -1.19 -30.52
C GLY A 69 -15.11 0.00 -31.44
N LYS A 70 -15.54 -0.11 -32.71
CA LYS A 70 -15.57 1.02 -33.67
C LYS A 70 -16.36 2.18 -33.04
N ARG A 71 -15.68 3.11 -32.40
CA ARG A 71 -16.25 4.42 -32.07
C ARG A 71 -16.25 5.27 -33.34
N PRO A 72 -17.35 5.95 -33.68
CA PRO A 72 -17.35 6.89 -34.79
C PRO A 72 -16.28 7.95 -34.52
N SER A 73 -15.56 8.33 -35.57
CA SER A 73 -14.51 9.35 -35.54
C SER A 73 -15.12 10.66 -35.05
N PHE A 74 -15.05 10.89 -33.74
CA PHE A 74 -15.20 12.21 -33.19
C PHE A 74 -13.90 12.91 -33.57
N ASN A 75 -14.00 13.77 -34.58
CA ASN A 75 -12.96 14.72 -34.90
C ASN A 75 -12.42 15.33 -33.61
N GLU A 76 -11.10 15.47 -33.55
CA GLU A 76 -10.34 16.04 -32.46
C GLU A 76 -10.73 17.52 -32.30
N SER A 77 -11.90 17.68 -31.70
CA SER A 77 -12.72 18.87 -31.63
C SER A 77 -12.16 19.81 -30.58
N TYR A 78 -12.52 21.08 -30.68
CA TYR A 78 -12.27 22.21 -29.79
C TYR A 78 -11.87 21.86 -28.34
N ILE A 79 -12.54 20.87 -27.73
CA ILE A 79 -12.22 20.30 -26.41
C ILE A 79 -10.73 19.90 -26.26
N SER A 80 -10.13 19.17 -27.21
CA SER A 80 -8.69 18.78 -27.15
C SER A 80 -7.77 20.02 -27.15
N LYS A 81 -8.11 21.05 -27.95
CA LYS A 81 -7.36 22.31 -28.02
C LYS A 81 -7.50 23.17 -26.77
N VAL A 82 -8.65 23.12 -26.09
CA VAL A 82 -8.87 23.81 -24.82
C VAL A 82 -8.14 23.08 -23.69
N LEU A 83 -8.19 21.75 -23.66
CA LEU A 83 -7.47 20.93 -22.68
C LEU A 83 -5.95 21.07 -22.80
N SER A 84 -5.41 21.12 -24.03
CA SER A 84 -3.98 21.35 -24.24
C SER A 84 -3.52 22.76 -23.85
N LYS A 85 -4.38 23.77 -24.04
CA LYS A 85 -4.15 25.14 -23.55
C LYS A 85 -4.24 25.27 -22.03
N ASN A 86 -5.11 24.50 -21.39
CA ASN A 86 -5.28 24.47 -19.94
C ASN A 86 -4.30 23.53 -19.23
N SER A 87 -3.48 22.77 -19.97
CA SER A 87 -2.40 21.99 -19.37
C SER A 87 -1.44 22.99 -18.74
N PRO A 88 -1.38 23.08 -17.39
CA PRO A 88 -0.43 23.96 -16.76
C PRO A 88 0.91 23.29 -16.94
N MET A 89 1.63 23.65 -18.02
CA MET A 89 3.08 23.54 -18.07
C MET A 89 3.67 24.62 -17.15
N VAL A 90 3.15 24.70 -15.93
CA VAL A 90 3.81 25.38 -14.83
C VAL A 90 4.82 24.35 -14.37
N LYS A 91 6.10 24.60 -14.65
CA LYS A 91 7.14 24.04 -13.80
C LYS A 91 6.77 24.46 -12.38
N LEU A 92 6.13 23.57 -11.64
CA LEU A 92 5.94 23.77 -10.23
C LEU A 92 7.37 23.82 -9.69
N GLU A 93 7.82 25.01 -9.27
CA GLU A 93 9.11 25.17 -8.58
C GLU A 93 9.20 24.25 -7.37
N MET A 94 8.02 23.82 -6.89
CA MET A 94 7.78 22.97 -5.75
C MET A 94 7.50 21.52 -6.15
N ASP A 95 8.20 20.58 -5.51
CA ASP A 95 8.05 19.16 -5.84
C ASP A 95 6.77 18.52 -5.24
N GLU A 96 6.45 17.29 -5.66
CA GLU A 96 5.22 16.61 -5.23
C GLU A 96 5.14 16.45 -3.71
N LEU A 97 6.28 16.20 -3.04
CA LEU A 97 6.34 16.04 -1.59
C LEU A 97 6.03 17.36 -0.87
N GLU A 98 6.60 18.46 -1.34
CA GLU A 98 6.34 19.80 -0.81
C GLU A 98 4.87 20.21 -1.02
N GLN A 99 4.28 19.89 -2.17
CA GLN A 99 2.84 20.10 -2.41
C GLN A 99 1.96 19.31 -1.46
N TYR A 100 2.30 18.05 -1.18
CA TYR A 100 1.57 17.22 -0.23
C TYR A 100 1.69 17.75 1.20
N GLU A 101 2.85 18.27 1.59
CA GLU A 101 3.06 18.86 2.91
C GLU A 101 2.23 20.13 3.13
N MET A 102 2.04 20.94 2.08
CA MET A 102 1.20 22.14 2.12
C MET A 102 -0.30 21.85 2.08
N GLU A 103 -0.72 20.72 1.51
CA GLU A 103 -2.13 20.35 1.47
C GLU A 103 -2.65 20.08 2.90
N ARG A 104 -3.88 20.50 3.18
CA ARG A 104 -4.49 20.28 4.52
C ARG A 104 -4.56 18.79 4.85
N THR A 105 -4.53 18.46 6.13
CA THR A 105 -4.79 17.11 6.60
C THR A 105 -6.24 16.72 6.34
N GLU A 106 -6.46 15.47 5.97
CA GLU A 106 -7.81 14.93 5.77
C GLU A 106 -8.46 14.62 7.13
N PRO A 107 -9.80 14.69 7.24
CA PRO A 107 -10.51 14.40 8.48
C PRO A 107 -10.32 12.94 8.93
N VAL A 108 -10.31 12.73 10.24
CA VAL A 108 -10.02 11.43 10.88
C VAL A 108 -11.19 10.44 10.76
N ASP A 109 -12.42 10.93 10.58
CA ASP A 109 -13.68 10.15 10.55
C ASP A 109 -13.87 9.26 9.30
N CYS A 110 -12.80 8.99 8.55
CA CYS A 110 -12.82 8.17 7.35
C CYS A 110 -12.32 6.75 7.62
N ASP A 111 -13.00 5.78 7.00
CA ASP A 111 -12.63 4.35 6.94
C ASP A 111 -11.11 4.17 6.73
N PRO A 112 -10.43 3.25 7.43
CA PRO A 112 -9.04 2.88 7.14
C PRO A 112 -8.71 2.66 5.65
N SER A 113 -9.68 2.18 4.83
CA SER A 113 -9.52 2.06 3.38
C SER A 113 -9.43 3.40 2.63
N ALA A 114 -9.87 4.49 3.26
CA ALA A 114 -9.90 5.83 2.68
C ALA A 114 -8.49 6.38 2.39
N VAL A 115 -7.46 5.91 3.11
CA VAL A 115 -6.07 6.30 2.84
C VAL A 115 -5.62 5.82 1.45
N PHE A 116 -5.92 4.57 1.09
CA PHE A 116 -5.59 4.05 -0.24
C PHE A 116 -6.41 4.73 -1.34
N THR A 117 -7.69 5.02 -1.06
CA THR A 117 -8.57 5.77 -1.97
C THR A 117 -8.08 7.21 -2.18
N TYR A 118 -7.56 7.87 -1.14
CA TYR A 118 -6.95 9.20 -1.25
C TYR A 118 -5.79 9.19 -2.24
N TRP A 119 -4.87 8.23 -2.08
CA TRP A 119 -3.70 8.11 -2.96
C TRP A 119 -4.08 7.66 -4.38
N ALA A 120 -5.14 6.88 -4.54
CA ALA A 120 -5.69 6.54 -5.85
C ALA A 120 -6.25 7.78 -6.58
N ASN A 121 -7.05 8.59 -5.90
CA ASN A 121 -7.68 9.79 -6.45
C ASN A 121 -6.66 10.87 -6.83
N ARG A 122 -5.53 10.94 -6.13
CA ARG A 122 -4.45 11.91 -6.38
C ARG A 122 -3.31 11.36 -7.24
N SER A 123 -3.41 10.13 -7.75
CA SER A 123 -2.36 9.50 -8.55
C SER A 123 -2.00 10.26 -9.83
N CYS A 124 -2.94 10.96 -10.45
CA CYS A 124 -2.67 11.81 -11.61
C CYS A 124 -1.93 13.10 -11.23
N ARG A 125 -2.16 13.62 -10.02
CA ARG A 125 -1.53 14.85 -9.53
C ARG A 125 -0.13 14.59 -8.97
N TRP A 126 0.03 13.47 -8.28
CA TRP A 126 1.28 13.07 -7.63
C TRP A 126 1.63 11.61 -7.98
N PRO A 127 2.09 11.35 -9.21
CA PRO A 127 2.36 9.99 -9.66
C PRO A 127 3.52 9.32 -8.92
N ARG A 128 4.59 10.08 -8.59
CA ARG A 128 5.77 9.52 -7.92
C ARG A 128 5.53 9.39 -6.42
N LEU A 129 4.94 10.40 -5.80
CA LEU A 129 4.61 10.36 -4.39
C LEU A 129 3.52 9.33 -4.09
N GLY A 130 2.52 9.20 -4.98
CA GLY A 130 1.48 8.18 -4.86
C GLY A 130 2.04 6.76 -4.94
N ARG A 131 3.09 6.52 -5.75
CA ARG A 131 3.81 5.24 -5.76
C ARG A 131 4.51 4.98 -4.42
N MET A 132 5.29 5.95 -3.95
CA MET A 132 5.98 5.89 -2.66
C MET A 132 5.00 5.60 -1.51
N ALA A 133 3.86 6.32 -1.49
CA ALA A 133 2.85 6.13 -0.46
C ALA A 133 2.22 4.74 -0.50
N LYS A 134 1.87 4.22 -1.69
CA LYS A 134 1.33 2.86 -1.84
C LYS A 134 2.31 1.80 -1.37
N GLU A 135 3.59 1.94 -1.69
CA GLU A 135 4.63 1.00 -1.26
C GLU A 135 4.81 1.04 0.26
N ILE A 136 4.95 2.24 0.83
CA ILE A 136 5.21 2.41 2.26
C ILE A 136 3.99 2.00 3.11
N LEU A 137 2.78 2.37 2.71
CA LEU A 137 1.53 2.02 3.41
C LEU A 137 1.12 0.57 3.17
N GLY A 138 1.57 -0.02 2.07
CA GLY A 138 1.32 -1.43 1.74
C GLY A 138 2.18 -2.40 2.53
N ILE A 139 3.25 -1.94 3.20
CA ILE A 139 4.05 -2.77 4.11
C ILE A 139 3.19 -3.11 5.33
N PRO A 140 2.80 -4.38 5.53
CA PRO A 140 2.09 -4.77 6.72
C PRO A 140 3.00 -4.51 7.93
N ALA A 141 2.45 -4.03 9.05
CA ALA A 141 3.15 -4.03 10.34
C ALA A 141 3.31 -5.49 10.81
N ALA A 142 4.24 -6.21 10.19
CA ALA A 142 4.33 -7.65 10.27
C ALA A 142 5.19 -8.08 11.47
N SER A 143 4.54 -8.28 12.61
CA SER A 143 4.87 -9.41 13.49
C SER A 143 3.60 -10.21 13.79
N ALA A 144 2.49 -9.55 14.08
CA ALA A 144 1.21 -10.21 14.36
C ALA A 144 0.60 -10.97 13.16
N ALA A 145 0.93 -10.61 11.92
CA ALA A 145 0.45 -11.33 10.73
C ALA A 145 1.20 -12.65 10.50
N SER A 146 2.52 -12.66 10.66
CA SER A 146 3.35 -13.87 10.64
C SER A 146 3.06 -14.77 11.84
N GLU A 147 2.83 -14.21 13.02
CA GLU A 147 2.42 -14.96 14.22
C GLU A 147 1.04 -15.60 14.02
N ARG A 148 0.06 -14.87 13.50
CA ARG A 148 -1.25 -15.45 13.15
C ARG A 148 -1.15 -16.51 12.07
N ALA A 149 -0.32 -16.32 11.03
CA ALA A 149 -0.09 -17.35 10.03
C ALA A 149 0.55 -18.61 10.64
N PHE A 150 1.48 -18.45 11.59
CA PHE A 150 2.11 -19.56 12.31
C PHE A 150 1.14 -20.28 13.26
N ILE A 151 0.32 -19.54 14.01
CA ILE A 151 -0.71 -20.09 14.89
C ILE A 151 -1.79 -20.81 14.08
N LEU A 152 -2.26 -20.18 13.00
CA LEU A 152 -3.28 -20.76 12.14
C LEU A 152 -2.73 -21.97 11.37
N GLY A 153 -1.44 -21.96 11.02
CA GLY A 153 -0.74 -23.13 10.53
C GLY A 153 -0.84 -24.28 11.53
N LYS A 154 -0.55 -24.05 12.82
CA LYS A 154 -0.66 -25.07 13.88
C LYS A 154 -2.07 -25.65 14.08
N ASP A 155 -3.13 -24.93 13.70
CA ASP A 155 -4.53 -25.34 13.92
C ASP A 155 -5.17 -26.02 12.70
N VAL A 156 -4.91 -25.50 11.49
CA VAL A 156 -5.35 -26.12 10.21
C VAL A 156 -4.72 -27.48 10.01
N PHE A 157 -3.52 -27.60 10.54
CA PHE A 157 -2.75 -28.81 10.55
C PHE A 157 -2.91 -29.42 11.95
N GLY A 158 -3.81 -30.38 12.13
CA GLY A 158 -3.74 -31.35 13.24
C GLY A 158 -2.47 -32.23 13.16
N ILE A 159 -1.31 -31.60 12.94
CA ILE A 159 -0.04 -32.14 12.44
C ILE A 159 1.06 -31.98 13.49
N ALA A 160 0.71 -31.62 14.73
CA ALA A 160 1.61 -31.91 15.83
C ALA A 160 2.03 -33.41 15.85
N ASP A 161 1.23 -34.30 15.23
CA ASP A 161 1.48 -35.75 15.16
C ASP A 161 1.78 -36.34 13.77
N SER A 162 1.84 -35.54 12.67
CA SER A 162 2.20 -36.08 11.35
C SER A 162 3.49 -35.47 10.80
N ASN A 163 4.37 -36.34 10.30
CA ASN A 163 5.72 -36.05 9.85
C ASN A 163 5.72 -35.30 8.49
N LEU A 164 5.00 -34.18 8.38
CA LEU A 164 4.99 -33.38 7.16
C LEU A 164 6.28 -32.58 7.03
N ASN A 165 6.84 -32.60 5.82
CA ASN A 165 8.00 -31.76 5.49
C ASN A 165 7.63 -30.27 5.68
N PRO A 166 8.46 -29.46 6.37
CA PRO A 166 8.23 -28.02 6.50
C PRO A 166 7.97 -27.29 5.18
N GLU A 167 8.60 -27.73 4.08
CA GLU A 167 8.39 -27.16 2.74
C GLU A 167 6.94 -27.32 2.25
N ILE A 168 6.30 -28.43 2.63
CA ILE A 168 4.90 -28.73 2.29
C ILE A 168 3.97 -27.83 3.10
N VAL A 169 4.25 -27.66 4.39
CA VAL A 169 3.48 -26.82 5.30
C VAL A 169 3.48 -25.38 4.80
N GLU A 170 4.65 -24.86 4.40
CA GLU A 170 4.79 -23.54 3.81
C GLU A 170 3.97 -23.41 2.51
N ALA A 171 4.09 -24.37 1.60
CA ALA A 171 3.35 -24.37 0.34
C ALA A 171 1.83 -24.34 0.55
N LEU A 172 1.32 -25.10 1.53
CA LEU A 172 -0.11 -25.15 1.86
C LEU A 172 -0.62 -23.85 2.50
N ILE A 173 0.17 -23.21 3.38
CA ILE A 173 -0.16 -21.90 3.95
C ILE A 173 -0.23 -20.84 2.84
N CYS A 174 0.76 -20.84 1.93
CA CYS A 174 0.77 -19.95 0.76
C CYS A 174 -0.43 -20.18 -0.15
N LEU A 175 -0.72 -21.44 -0.50
CA LEU A 175 -1.84 -21.81 -1.36
C LEU A 175 -3.18 -21.36 -0.77
N ARG A 176 -3.38 -21.54 0.54
CA ARG A 176 -4.59 -21.06 1.24
C ARG A 176 -4.69 -19.53 1.21
N SER A 177 -3.59 -18.83 1.41
CA SER A 177 -3.55 -17.36 1.35
C SER A 177 -3.94 -16.85 -0.03
N TRP A 178 -3.35 -17.43 -1.08
CA TRP A 178 -3.64 -17.07 -2.47
C TRP A 178 -5.07 -17.42 -2.90
N TYR A 179 -5.60 -18.56 -2.46
CA TYR A 179 -6.99 -18.94 -2.70
C TYR A 179 -7.97 -17.94 -2.07
N LYS A 180 -7.73 -17.51 -0.82
CA LYS A 180 -8.58 -16.51 -0.14
C LYS A 180 -8.62 -15.16 -0.85
N ILE A 181 -7.52 -14.77 -1.48
CA ILE A 181 -7.41 -13.50 -2.23
C ILE A 181 -7.89 -13.66 -3.69
N GLY A 182 -8.30 -14.87 -4.08
CA GLY A 182 -8.81 -15.18 -5.42
C GLY A 182 -7.73 -15.23 -6.51
N LEU A 183 -6.46 -15.37 -6.13
CA LEU A 183 -5.34 -15.47 -7.06
C LEU A 183 -5.25 -16.87 -7.70
N VAL A 184 -5.80 -17.89 -7.04
CA VAL A 184 -5.78 -19.29 -7.46
C VAL A 184 -7.20 -19.85 -7.40
N GLY A 185 -7.62 -20.59 -8.44
CA GLY A 185 -8.96 -21.16 -8.53
C GLY A 185 -9.07 -22.52 -7.84
N ALA A 186 -10.29 -22.97 -7.55
CA ALA A 186 -10.55 -24.27 -6.93
C ALA A 186 -9.99 -25.46 -7.74
N LYS A 187 -9.88 -25.31 -9.07
CA LYS A 187 -9.31 -26.33 -9.96
C LYS A 187 -7.79 -26.48 -9.78
N ASP A 188 -7.10 -25.37 -9.58
CA ASP A 188 -5.64 -25.34 -9.42
C ASP A 188 -5.24 -25.87 -8.04
N VAL A 189 -6.01 -25.52 -7.00
CA VAL A 189 -5.84 -26.05 -5.64
C VAL A 189 -6.11 -27.56 -5.61
N GLY A 190 -7.17 -28.01 -6.28
CA GLY A 190 -7.53 -29.43 -6.35
C GLY A 190 -6.46 -30.29 -7.03
N GLY A 191 -5.89 -29.81 -8.14
CA GLY A 191 -4.80 -30.52 -8.84
C GLY A 191 -3.54 -30.68 -7.97
N PHE A 192 -3.15 -29.63 -7.24
CA PHE A 192 -1.98 -29.69 -6.35
C PHE A 192 -2.15 -30.67 -5.17
N LEU A 193 -3.35 -30.71 -4.59
CA LEU A 193 -3.63 -31.58 -3.44
C LEU A 193 -3.74 -33.06 -3.85
N ASP A 194 -4.30 -33.34 -5.02
CA ASP A 194 -4.47 -34.70 -5.54
C ASP A 194 -3.12 -35.32 -5.97
N GLU A 195 -2.24 -34.52 -6.58
CA GLU A 195 -0.90 -34.95 -7.01
C GLU A 195 0.04 -35.23 -5.83
N LYS A 196 -0.03 -34.42 -4.77
CA LYS A 196 1.00 -34.41 -3.71
C LYS A 196 0.58 -35.07 -2.40
N PHE A 197 -0.72 -35.21 -2.14
CA PHE A 197 -1.23 -35.77 -0.89
C PHE A 197 -2.19 -36.94 -1.07
N HIS A 198 -2.72 -37.20 -2.28
CA HIS A 198 -3.87 -38.12 -2.45
C HIS A 198 -5.00 -37.82 -1.44
N VAL A 199 -5.15 -36.56 -1.04
CA VAL A 199 -6.14 -36.12 -0.05
C VAL A 199 -7.27 -35.41 -0.78
N THR A 200 -8.44 -36.05 -0.80
CA THR A 200 -9.71 -35.39 -1.14
C THR A 200 -10.11 -34.47 0.02
N LEU A 201 -9.66 -33.21 0.00
CA LEU A 201 -10.17 -32.22 0.96
C LEU A 201 -11.64 -31.94 0.61
N LYS A 202 -12.56 -32.44 1.43
CA LYS A 202 -13.93 -31.91 1.50
C LYS A 202 -13.81 -30.48 2.01
N LEU A 203 -13.82 -29.53 1.09
CA LEU A 203 -14.11 -28.14 1.39
C LEU A 203 -15.61 -28.07 1.71
N GLU A 204 -15.95 -28.29 2.97
CA GLU A 204 -17.31 -28.08 3.47
C GLU A 204 -17.49 -26.58 3.66
N GLY A 205 -18.40 -26.01 2.87
CA GLY A 205 -18.85 -24.63 3.02
C GLY A 205 -20.03 -24.58 3.98
N ASP A 206 -19.91 -23.70 4.97
CA ASP A 206 -20.88 -22.63 5.28
C ASP A 206 -20.21 -21.62 6.24
#